data_AF-A0A6P9AY57-F1
#
_entry.id   AF-A0A6P9AY57-F1
#
_cell.length_a   1.000
_cell.length_b   1.000
_cell.length_c   1.000
_cell.angle_alpha   90.00
_cell.angle_beta   90.00
_cell.angle_gamma   90.00
#
_symmetry.space_group_name_H-M   'P 1'
#
loop_
_entity.id
_entity.type
_entity.pdbx_description
1 polymer ?
#
loop_
_entity_poly.entity_id
_entity_poly.type
_entity_poly.pdbx_seq_one_letter_code
_entity_poly.pdbx_strand_id
1 'polypeptide(L)'
;MATDPDRENGAEVNQGNDLPVGAGKPNVGAALRSVSPTADAQWKAVFHDRVQPRSLDLQGIKMTRLQKKTLQQEKMEKEDPPDSLSQDWFNTESMTLETRAYLLDKLLPTLVPAVEKLLKVAERKQALEPKESEPCPFNPMIFLGEYLMRHNPTYDLSAKPNPYVRGLKAITDQLKTRVPDTTLHKLAQMKDLVEEKRHHREDVENIKAQVNQLREQALAVQFHEWTLDATGQLPLALVTGANEPGPPQLAGKDLPQTSSPEK
;
A
#
# COMPACT_ATOMS: atom_id res chain seq x y z
N MET A 1 -36.23 29.90 26.51
CA MET A 1 -36.93 28.77 25.85
C MET A 1 -35.94 28.19 24.85
N ALA A 2 -34.94 27.38 25.24
CA ALA A 2 -34.96 26.10 25.97
C ALA A 2 -35.90 25.10 25.30
N THR A 3 -35.35 24.14 24.53
CA THR A 3 -35.13 22.75 24.98
C THR A 3 -34.53 21.88 23.84
N ASP A 4 -33.36 21.30 24.11
CA ASP A 4 -32.94 19.96 23.64
C ASP A 4 -33.94 18.89 24.11
N PRO A 5 -33.93 17.70 23.47
CA PRO A 5 -34.08 16.48 24.26
C PRO A 5 -33.04 15.40 23.91
N ASP A 6 -32.33 14.98 24.97
CA ASP A 6 -32.00 13.61 25.41
C ASP A 6 -31.25 12.67 24.44
N ARG A 7 -30.00 12.22 24.69
CA ARG A 7 -29.35 11.65 25.88
C ARG A 7 -29.98 10.33 26.35
N GLU A 8 -29.61 9.22 25.69
CA GLU A 8 -29.72 7.89 26.28
C GLU A 8 -28.35 7.39 26.75
N ASN A 9 -28.25 7.23 28.07
CA ASN A 9 -27.21 6.50 28.78
C ASN A 9 -27.47 4.99 28.67
N GLY A 10 -26.40 4.21 28.74
CA GLY A 10 -26.43 2.75 28.67
C GLY A 10 -27.00 2.06 29.90
N ALA A 11 -27.28 0.77 29.71
CA ALA A 11 -27.32 -0.23 30.76
C ALA A 11 -26.95 -1.59 30.14
N GLU A 12 -25.75 -2.07 30.49
CA GLU A 12 -25.38 -3.48 30.40
C GLU A 12 -26.38 -4.31 31.22
N VAL A 13 -27.00 -5.32 30.60
CA VAL A 13 -27.66 -6.40 31.33
C VAL A 13 -26.95 -7.69 30.98
N ASN A 14 -26.21 -8.16 31.98
CA ASN A 14 -25.58 -9.46 32.09
C ASN A 14 -26.68 -10.50 32.35
N GLN A 15 -26.92 -11.43 31.43
CA GLN A 15 -27.71 -12.64 31.70
C GLN A 15 -26.89 -13.87 31.33
N GLY A 16 -26.30 -14.44 32.37
CA GLY A 16 -25.74 -15.78 32.34
C GLY A 16 -26.84 -16.83 32.58
N ASN A 17 -26.60 -17.97 31.96
CA ASN A 17 -27.04 -19.31 32.32
C ASN A 17 -28.55 -19.60 32.26
N ASP A 18 -28.97 -20.18 31.14
CA ASP A 18 -29.87 -21.34 31.14
C ASP A 18 -29.51 -22.29 29.98
N LEU A 19 -28.90 -23.43 30.34
CA LEU A 19 -28.65 -24.58 29.48
C LEU A 19 -29.89 -25.48 29.48
N PRO A 20 -30.47 -25.87 28.33
CA PRO A 20 -31.22 -27.11 28.25
C PRO A 20 -30.28 -28.24 27.84
N VAL A 21 -30.03 -29.12 28.82
CA VAL A 21 -29.47 -30.46 28.63
C VAL A 21 -30.37 -31.24 27.66
N GLY A 22 -29.83 -31.54 26.48
CA GLY A 22 -30.47 -32.37 25.47
C GLY A 22 -29.39 -32.97 24.57
N ALA A 23 -28.75 -34.03 25.07
CA ALA A 23 -27.68 -34.75 24.39
C ALA A 23 -28.19 -35.45 23.12
N GLY A 24 -27.89 -34.86 21.96
CA GLY A 24 -27.82 -35.55 20.68
C GLY A 24 -26.42 -35.35 20.11
N LYS A 25 -25.57 -36.37 20.20
CA LYS A 25 -24.21 -36.36 19.63
C LYS A 25 -24.27 -36.02 18.13
N PRO A 26 -23.60 -34.98 17.62
CA PRO A 26 -23.46 -34.84 16.17
C PRO A 26 -22.51 -35.93 15.69
N ASN A 27 -23.05 -36.79 14.84
CA ASN A 27 -22.34 -37.86 14.17
C ASN A 27 -21.08 -37.29 13.49
N VAL A 28 -19.92 -37.82 13.88
CA VAL A 28 -18.62 -37.48 13.30
C VAL A 28 -18.57 -38.09 11.91
N GLY A 29 -18.99 -37.31 10.93
CA GLY A 29 -19.13 -37.74 9.55
C GLY A 29 -19.79 -36.67 8.68
N ALA A 30 -19.51 -35.39 8.92
CA ALA A 30 -19.87 -34.35 7.97
C ALA A 30 -18.89 -34.43 6.80
N ALA A 31 -19.14 -35.38 5.89
CA ALA A 31 -18.66 -35.27 4.53
C ALA A 31 -18.99 -33.85 4.06
N LEU A 32 -17.97 -33.11 3.61
CA LEU A 32 -18.14 -31.81 2.95
C LEU A 32 -19.28 -31.98 1.94
N ARG A 33 -20.48 -31.45 2.25
CA ARG A 33 -21.61 -31.48 1.33
C ARG A 33 -21.13 -30.73 0.09
N SER A 34 -20.92 -31.46 -1.00
CA SER A 34 -20.65 -30.85 -2.30
C SER A 34 -21.85 -29.97 -2.62
N VAL A 35 -21.61 -28.66 -2.63
CA VAL A 35 -22.62 -27.70 -3.06
C VAL A 35 -22.94 -28.07 -4.52
N SER A 36 -24.22 -28.34 -4.81
CA SER A 36 -24.62 -28.61 -6.19
C SER A 36 -24.15 -27.44 -7.09
N PRO A 37 -23.65 -27.70 -8.30
CA PRO A 37 -23.16 -26.65 -9.20
C PRO A 37 -24.17 -25.51 -9.41
N THR A 38 -25.46 -25.85 -9.37
CA THR A 38 -26.58 -24.89 -9.47
C THR A 38 -26.68 -23.99 -8.25
N ALA A 39 -26.58 -24.54 -7.03
CA ALA A 39 -26.55 -23.72 -5.81
C ALA A 39 -25.30 -22.84 -5.76
N ASP A 40 -24.16 -23.35 -6.26
CA ASP A 40 -22.91 -22.59 -6.34
C ASP A 40 -23.01 -21.39 -7.29
N ALA A 41 -23.63 -21.58 -8.45
CA ALA A 41 -23.89 -20.51 -9.42
C ALA A 41 -24.86 -19.46 -8.86
N GLN A 42 -25.89 -19.87 -8.12
CA GLN A 42 -26.90 -18.95 -7.58
C GLN A 42 -26.33 -17.99 -6.53
N TRP A 43 -25.55 -18.47 -5.55
CA TRP A 43 -24.97 -17.55 -4.57
C TRP A 43 -23.92 -16.63 -5.18
N LYS A 44 -23.15 -17.11 -6.18
CA LYS A 44 -22.20 -16.27 -6.93
C LYS A 44 -22.92 -15.16 -7.69
N ALA A 45 -24.03 -15.48 -8.35
CA ALA A 45 -24.85 -14.48 -9.04
C ALA A 45 -25.35 -13.40 -8.06
N VAL A 46 -25.88 -13.80 -6.89
CA VAL A 46 -26.32 -12.87 -5.85
C VAL A 46 -25.15 -12.05 -5.28
N PHE A 47 -23.97 -12.65 -5.12
CA PHE A 47 -22.77 -11.98 -4.66
C PHE A 47 -22.31 -10.90 -5.66
N HIS A 48 -22.19 -11.24 -6.93
CA HIS A 48 -21.78 -10.33 -7.99
C HIS A 48 -22.81 -9.20 -8.20
N ASP A 49 -24.10 -9.49 -8.07
CA ASP A 49 -25.19 -8.51 -8.26
C ASP A 49 -25.33 -7.54 -7.07
N ARG A 50 -25.15 -8.01 -5.83
CA ARG A 50 -25.47 -7.20 -4.63
C ARG A 50 -24.27 -6.86 -3.76
N VAL A 51 -23.37 -7.82 -3.55
CA VAL A 51 -22.29 -7.69 -2.56
C VAL A 51 -21.07 -7.01 -3.19
N GLN A 52 -20.70 -7.39 -4.41
CA GLN A 52 -19.57 -6.79 -5.12
C GLN A 52 -19.76 -5.29 -5.42
N PRO A 53 -20.88 -4.80 -5.98
CA PRO A 53 -21.01 -3.37 -6.25
C PRO A 53 -21.00 -2.54 -4.97
N ARG A 54 -21.60 -3.03 -3.89
CA ARG A 54 -21.56 -2.37 -2.57
C ARG A 54 -20.15 -2.32 -2.01
N SER A 55 -19.36 -3.39 -2.15
CA SER A 55 -17.97 -3.39 -1.67
C SER A 55 -17.09 -2.44 -2.48
N LEU A 56 -17.28 -2.38 -3.80
CA LEU A 56 -16.61 -1.42 -4.69
C LEU A 56 -17.01 0.02 -4.37
N ASP A 57 -18.28 0.31 -4.15
CA ASP A 57 -18.76 1.64 -3.74
C ASP A 57 -18.13 2.08 -2.41
N LEU A 58 -18.12 1.20 -1.40
CA LEU A 58 -17.46 1.48 -0.12
C LEU A 58 -15.95 1.71 -0.27
N GLN A 59 -15.29 0.96 -1.16
CA GLN A 59 -13.88 1.20 -1.49
C GLN A 59 -13.69 2.56 -2.19
N GLY A 60 -14.57 2.92 -3.12
CA GLY A 60 -14.58 4.23 -3.78
C GLY A 60 -14.79 5.38 -2.79
N ILE A 61 -15.72 5.26 -1.86
CA ILE A 61 -15.95 6.24 -0.79
C ILE A 61 -14.71 6.37 0.12
N LYS A 62 -14.06 5.25 0.46
CA LYS A 62 -12.80 5.29 1.23
C LYS A 62 -11.69 5.99 0.43
N MET A 63 -11.54 5.68 -0.85
CA MET A 63 -10.52 6.26 -1.72
C MET A 63 -10.72 7.77 -1.90
N THR A 64 -11.94 8.22 -2.17
CA THR A 64 -12.27 9.65 -2.30
C THR A 64 -12.05 10.42 -1.00
N ARG A 65 -12.34 9.83 0.16
CA ARG A 65 -12.00 10.41 1.48
C ARG A 65 -10.49 10.54 1.66
N LEU A 66 -9.71 9.54 1.27
CA LEU A 66 -8.25 9.60 1.33
C LEU A 66 -7.72 10.69 0.40
N GLN A 67 -8.17 10.74 -0.84
CA GLN A 67 -7.80 11.80 -1.79
C GLN A 67 -8.13 13.20 -1.26
N LYS A 68 -9.32 13.39 -0.67
CA LYS A 68 -9.69 14.67 -0.06
C LYS A 68 -8.75 15.05 1.08
N LYS A 69 -8.34 14.09 1.92
CA LYS A 69 -7.35 14.32 2.99
C LYS A 69 -5.98 14.68 2.41
N THR A 70 -5.51 13.97 1.39
CA THR A 70 -4.24 14.26 0.71
C THR A 70 -4.25 15.66 0.11
N LEU A 71 -5.31 16.03 -0.62
CA LEU A 71 -5.46 17.37 -1.19
C LEU A 71 -5.50 18.47 -0.11
N GLN A 72 -6.13 18.19 1.04
CA GLN A 72 -6.11 19.12 2.17
C GLN A 72 -4.71 19.27 2.74
N GLN A 73 -3.98 18.16 2.89
CA GLN A 73 -2.61 18.17 3.36
C GLN A 73 -1.67 18.92 2.39
N GLU A 74 -1.76 18.68 1.09
CA GLU A 74 -0.98 19.39 0.08
C GLU A 74 -1.27 20.90 0.07
N LYS A 75 -2.53 21.31 0.29
CA LYS A 75 -2.87 22.72 0.45
C LYS A 75 -2.19 23.32 1.68
N MET A 76 -2.23 22.61 2.81
CA MET A 76 -1.55 23.03 4.04
C MET A 76 -0.03 23.08 3.90
N GLU A 77 0.57 22.19 3.09
CA GLU A 77 2.01 22.19 2.78
C GLU A 77 2.40 23.35 1.87
N LYS A 78 1.49 23.80 0.99
CA LYS A 78 1.70 25.00 0.16
C LYS A 78 1.56 26.30 0.95
N GLU A 79 0.62 26.35 1.89
CA GLU A 79 0.41 27.52 2.76
C GLU A 79 1.55 27.67 3.77
N ASP A 80 1.93 26.58 4.45
CA ASP A 80 2.99 26.55 5.45
C ASP A 80 4.02 25.45 5.09
N PRO A 81 5.08 25.79 4.35
CA PRO A 81 6.11 24.82 3.99
C PRO A 81 6.86 24.32 5.23
N PRO A 82 7.42 23.10 5.17
CA PRO A 82 8.27 22.58 6.24
C PRO A 82 9.45 23.51 6.51
N ASP A 83 9.78 23.67 7.79
CA ASP A 83 10.93 24.46 8.22
C ASP A 83 12.23 23.91 7.61
N SER A 84 13.10 24.79 7.10
CA SER A 84 14.42 24.41 6.57
C SER A 84 15.28 23.71 7.63
N LEU A 85 15.17 24.12 8.89
CA LEU A 85 15.93 23.51 10.01
C LEU A 85 15.64 22.02 10.16
N SER A 86 14.45 21.56 9.74
CA SER A 86 14.14 20.14 9.80
C SER A 86 15.08 19.32 8.90
N GLN A 87 15.46 19.85 7.74
CA GLN A 87 16.29 19.16 6.75
C GLN A 87 17.73 18.91 7.23
N ASP A 88 18.26 19.75 8.10
CA ASP A 88 19.61 19.61 8.65
C ASP A 88 19.79 18.31 9.45
N TRP A 89 18.69 17.72 9.91
CA TRP A 89 18.69 16.45 10.65
C TRP A 89 18.65 15.21 9.73
N PHE A 90 18.45 15.39 8.43
CA PHE A 90 18.42 14.27 7.49
C PHE A 90 19.84 13.77 7.20
N ASN A 91 20.15 12.59 7.71
CA ASN A 91 21.40 11.90 7.41
C ASN A 91 21.14 10.38 7.29
N THR A 92 21.75 9.77 6.28
CA THR A 92 21.58 8.36 5.87
C THR A 92 22.63 7.41 6.45
N GLU A 93 23.62 7.93 7.18
CA GLU A 93 24.68 7.13 7.78
C GLU A 93 24.12 5.95 8.59
N SER A 94 24.53 4.74 8.22
CA SER A 94 23.93 3.48 8.69
C SER A 94 24.18 3.22 10.17
N MET A 95 25.37 3.54 10.68
CA MET A 95 25.80 3.24 12.05
C MET A 95 24.94 3.93 13.12
N THR A 96 24.33 5.06 12.78
CA THR A 96 23.55 5.91 13.70
C THR A 96 22.09 6.03 13.29
N LEU A 97 21.65 5.30 12.25
CA LEU A 97 20.34 5.46 11.64
C LEU A 97 19.20 5.20 12.62
N GLU A 98 19.28 4.13 13.40
CA GLU A 98 18.24 3.75 14.38
C GLU A 98 18.11 4.79 15.50
N THR A 99 19.24 5.15 16.11
CA THR A 99 19.31 6.17 17.16
C THR A 99 18.80 7.51 16.64
N ARG A 100 19.18 7.90 15.42
CA ARG A 100 18.72 9.14 14.78
C ARG A 100 17.22 9.10 14.55
N ALA A 101 16.68 8.02 13.98
CA ALA A 101 15.24 7.86 13.78
C ALA A 101 14.48 7.93 15.11
N TYR A 102 15.03 7.34 16.19
CA TYR A 102 14.45 7.42 17.53
C TYR A 102 14.44 8.87 18.07
N LEU A 103 15.56 9.58 17.98
CA LEU A 103 15.67 10.97 18.47
C LEU A 103 14.72 11.91 17.71
N LEU A 104 14.63 11.76 16.39
CA LEU A 104 13.74 12.58 15.54
C LEU A 104 12.25 12.28 15.80
N ASP A 105 11.90 11.05 16.14
CA ASP A 105 10.52 10.67 16.43
C ASP A 105 10.08 11.03 17.85
N LYS A 106 10.98 10.94 18.84
CA LYS A 106 10.62 10.99 20.26
C LYS A 106 11.08 12.24 21.00
N LEU A 107 12.25 12.77 20.67
CA LEU A 107 12.90 13.80 21.49
C LEU A 107 12.86 15.18 20.83
N LEU A 108 13.38 15.29 19.61
CA LEU A 108 13.60 16.56 18.92
C LEU A 108 12.32 17.38 18.65
N PRO A 109 11.16 16.78 18.33
CA PRO A 109 9.92 17.53 18.15
C PRO A 109 9.54 18.41 19.35
N THR A 110 9.93 17.99 20.55
CA THR A 110 9.64 18.69 21.81
C THR A 110 10.83 19.50 22.29
N LEU A 111 12.04 18.93 22.19
CA LEU A 111 13.26 19.53 22.75
C LEU A 111 13.66 20.80 22.02
N VAL A 112 13.63 20.82 20.68
CA VAL A 112 14.09 21.99 19.92
C VAL A 112 13.20 23.21 20.16
N PRO A 113 11.85 23.12 20.10
CA PRO A 113 11.00 24.23 20.53
C PRO A 113 11.20 24.64 21.99
N ALA A 114 11.50 23.68 22.88
CA ALA A 114 11.77 23.97 24.29
C ALA A 114 13.03 24.83 24.47
N VAL A 115 14.11 24.49 23.75
CA VAL A 115 15.36 25.27 23.75
C VAL A 115 15.14 26.64 23.13
N GLU A 116 14.38 26.76 22.04
CA GLU A 116 14.03 28.06 21.45
C GLU A 116 13.30 28.97 22.45
N LYS A 117 12.32 28.42 23.18
CA LYS A 117 11.58 29.15 24.22
C LYS A 117 12.47 29.50 25.40
N LEU A 118 13.36 28.59 25.81
CA LEU A 118 14.35 28.81 26.86
C LEU A 118 15.23 30.01 26.52
N LEU A 119 15.80 30.04 25.31
CA LEU A 119 16.66 31.13 24.84
C LEU A 119 15.92 32.47 24.84
N LYS A 120 14.66 32.50 24.35
CA LYS A 120 13.81 33.71 24.40
C LYS A 120 13.51 34.19 25.82
N VAL A 121 13.44 33.29 26.81
CA VAL A 121 13.26 33.67 28.22
C VAL A 121 14.57 34.16 28.82
N ALA A 122 15.69 33.51 28.50
CA ALA A 122 17.02 33.89 28.95
C ALA A 122 17.37 35.31 28.50
N GLU A 123 17.10 35.64 27.23
CA GLU A 123 17.30 36.97 26.66
C GLU A 123 16.44 38.04 27.36
N ARG A 124 15.13 37.78 27.52
CA ARG A 124 14.21 38.70 28.22
C ARG A 124 14.60 38.95 29.67
N LYS A 125 15.23 37.97 30.32
CA LYS A 125 15.72 38.08 31.70
C LYS A 125 17.15 38.60 31.82
N GLN A 126 17.80 38.95 30.69
CA GLN A 126 19.20 39.36 30.64
C GLN A 126 20.12 38.36 31.34
N ALA A 127 19.81 37.06 31.26
CA ALA A 127 20.50 36.03 32.03
C ALA A 127 21.99 35.87 31.65
N LEU A 128 22.40 36.38 30.49
CA LEU A 128 23.77 36.38 29.98
C LEU A 128 24.55 37.65 30.33
N GLU A 129 23.88 38.69 30.87
CA GLU A 129 24.52 39.93 31.32
C GLU A 129 24.55 39.93 32.86
N PRO A 130 25.67 39.53 33.49
CA PRO A 130 25.75 39.48 34.93
C PRO A 130 25.70 40.90 35.48
N LYS A 131 24.61 41.26 36.17
CA LYS A 131 24.66 42.38 37.11
C LYS A 131 25.44 41.89 38.32
N GLU A 132 26.62 42.47 38.57
CA GLU A 132 27.53 42.12 39.67
C GLU A 132 26.87 42.12 41.06
N SER A 133 25.69 42.74 41.20
CA SER A 133 25.00 42.96 42.47
C SER A 133 23.90 41.95 42.82
N GLU A 134 23.42 41.09 41.91
CA GLU A 134 22.28 40.21 42.19
C GLU A 134 22.42 38.80 41.57
N PRO A 135 22.10 37.72 42.31
CA PRO A 135 22.02 36.39 41.74
C PRO A 135 20.93 36.32 40.67
N CYS A 136 21.26 35.84 39.47
CA CYS A 136 20.31 35.68 38.39
C CYS A 136 19.18 34.69 38.80
N PRO A 137 17.91 35.11 38.83
CA PRO A 137 16.81 34.28 39.33
C PRO A 137 16.36 33.20 38.33
N PHE A 138 17.05 33.07 37.18
CA PHE A 138 16.65 32.17 36.11
C PHE A 138 17.49 30.89 36.09
N ASN A 139 16.85 29.76 36.37
CA ASN A 139 17.46 28.45 36.22
C ASN A 139 17.01 27.80 34.89
N PRO A 140 17.91 27.67 33.89
CA PRO A 140 17.55 27.12 32.59
C PRO A 140 17.18 25.64 32.64
N MET A 141 17.78 24.87 33.56
CA MET A 141 17.49 23.43 33.71
C MET A 141 16.08 23.20 34.25
N ILE A 142 15.66 23.99 35.25
CA ILE A 142 14.31 23.89 35.82
C ILE A 142 13.28 24.29 34.75
N PHE A 143 13.50 25.41 34.04
CA PHE A 143 12.61 25.84 32.98
C PHE A 143 12.44 24.78 31.89
N LEU A 144 13.55 24.19 31.42
CA LEU A 144 13.53 23.17 30.39
C LEU A 144 12.78 21.92 30.85
N GLY A 145 13.05 21.46 32.09
CA GLY A 145 12.34 20.33 32.68
C GLY A 145 10.83 20.56 32.77
N GLU A 146 10.40 21.72 33.27
CA GLU A 146 8.97 22.08 33.32
C GLU A 146 8.33 22.13 31.93
N TYR A 147 9.04 22.71 30.94
CA TYR A 147 8.53 22.80 29.58
C TYR A 147 8.31 21.42 28.97
N LEU A 148 9.30 20.53 29.07
CA LEU A 148 9.20 19.17 28.54
C LEU A 148 8.07 18.36 29.19
N MET A 149 7.85 18.54 30.49
CA MET A 149 6.74 17.89 31.19
C MET A 149 5.37 18.38 30.72
N ARG A 150 5.21 19.69 30.49
CA ARG A 150 3.94 20.28 30.02
C ARG A 150 3.63 19.97 28.56
N HIS A 151 4.66 19.84 27.72
CA HIS A 151 4.53 19.56 26.29
C HIS A 151 4.80 18.09 25.93
N ASN A 152 4.42 17.17 26.81
CA ASN A 152 4.61 15.75 26.53
C ASN A 152 3.74 15.31 25.33
N PRO A 153 4.34 14.80 24.24
CA PRO A 153 3.61 14.44 23.02
C PRO A 153 2.59 13.31 23.21
N THR A 154 2.67 12.55 24.31
CA THR A 154 1.63 11.55 24.64
C THR A 154 0.31 12.17 25.10
N TYR A 155 0.33 13.41 25.57
CA TYR A 155 -0.84 14.11 26.12
C TYR A 155 -1.18 15.41 25.38
N ASP A 156 -0.38 15.79 24.38
CA ASP A 156 -0.62 17.02 23.63
C ASP A 156 -1.82 16.87 22.69
N LEU A 157 -2.86 17.67 22.92
CA LEU A 157 -4.09 17.71 22.14
C LEU A 157 -4.03 18.73 20.99
N SER A 158 -2.86 19.30 20.70
CA SER A 158 -2.70 20.28 19.63
C SER A 158 -3.19 19.75 18.28
N ALA A 159 -4.16 20.45 17.69
CA ALA A 159 -4.80 20.04 16.43
C ALA A 159 -3.90 20.22 15.19
N LYS A 160 -2.82 21.02 15.28
CA LYS A 160 -1.91 21.27 14.15
C LYS A 160 -0.44 21.27 14.60
N PRO A 161 0.41 20.39 14.05
CA PRO A 161 1.84 20.40 14.35
C PRO A 161 2.50 21.64 13.72
N ASN A 162 3.46 22.22 14.46
CA ASN A 162 4.34 23.29 13.99
C ASN A 162 5.05 22.86 12.67
N PRO A 163 5.27 23.77 11.69
CA PRO A 163 6.12 23.53 10.51
C PRO A 163 7.41 22.74 10.76
N TYR A 164 8.13 23.01 11.85
CA TYR A 164 9.34 22.26 12.23
C TYR A 164 9.04 20.78 12.52
N VAL A 165 8.04 20.51 13.36
CA VAL A 165 7.62 19.16 13.73
C VAL A 165 7.08 18.40 12.52
N ARG A 166 6.40 19.10 11.61
CA ARG A 166 5.91 18.53 10.35
C ARG A 166 7.07 18.07 9.46
N GLY A 167 8.08 18.91 9.29
CA GLY A 167 9.30 18.56 8.54
C GLY A 167 10.04 17.38 9.17
N LEU A 168 10.20 17.39 10.49
CA LEU A 168 10.80 16.26 11.22
C LEU A 168 10.03 14.95 11.00
N LYS A 169 8.70 14.99 10.99
CA LYS A 169 7.89 13.79 10.75
C LYS A 169 8.13 13.21 9.36
N ALA A 170 8.15 14.05 8.33
CA ALA A 170 8.45 13.62 6.96
C ALA A 170 9.84 12.96 6.86
N ILE A 171 10.85 13.58 7.47
CA ILE A 171 12.22 13.07 7.53
C ILE A 171 12.29 11.74 8.30
N THR A 172 11.59 11.66 9.43
CA THR A 172 11.52 10.46 10.25
C THR A 172 10.89 9.29 9.50
N ASP A 173 9.79 9.55 8.78
CA ASP A 173 9.12 8.52 7.97
C ASP A 173 10.05 8.02 6.86
N GLN A 174 10.80 8.92 6.20
CA GLN A 174 11.84 8.54 5.24
C GLN A 174 12.95 7.70 5.87
N LEU A 175 13.49 8.08 7.03
CA LEU A 175 14.54 7.32 7.70
C LEU A 175 14.04 5.94 8.14
N LYS A 176 12.82 5.84 8.66
CA LYS A 176 12.23 4.57 9.10
C LYS A 176 12.07 3.56 7.97
N THR A 177 11.93 3.99 6.70
CA THR A 177 11.96 3.04 5.56
C THR A 177 13.31 2.33 5.37
N ARG A 178 14.38 2.91 5.92
CA ARG A 178 15.75 2.38 5.82
C ARG A 178 16.22 1.65 7.08
N VAL A 179 15.54 1.86 8.22
CA VAL A 179 15.85 1.18 9.47
C VAL A 179 15.43 -0.29 9.37
N PRO A 180 16.34 -1.25 9.56
CA PRO A 180 16.02 -2.67 9.44
C PRO A 180 14.92 -3.08 10.43
N ASP A 181 14.21 -4.16 10.08
CA ASP A 181 13.17 -4.80 10.89
C ASP A 181 11.94 -3.96 11.31
N THR A 182 11.88 -2.69 10.95
CA THR A 182 10.68 -1.86 11.15
C THR A 182 9.55 -2.26 10.22
N THR A 183 8.31 -1.98 10.63
CA THR A 183 7.11 -2.21 9.79
C THR A 183 7.19 -1.44 8.48
N LEU A 184 7.67 -0.20 8.52
CA LEU A 184 7.85 0.65 7.34
C LEU A 184 8.90 0.10 6.38
N HIS A 185 10.02 -0.41 6.88
CA HIS A 185 11.03 -1.06 6.05
C HIS A 185 10.51 -2.34 5.39
N LYS A 186 9.81 -3.20 6.14
CA LYS A 186 9.18 -4.41 5.59
C LYS A 186 8.13 -4.09 4.52
N LEU A 187 7.32 -3.06 4.72
CA LEU A 187 6.35 -2.59 3.73
C LEU A 187 7.04 -2.04 2.47
N ALA A 188 8.13 -1.28 2.63
CA ALA A 188 8.92 -0.79 1.51
C ALA A 188 9.50 -1.95 0.68
N GLN A 189 10.13 -2.93 1.33
CA GLN A 189 10.62 -4.14 0.65
C GLN A 189 9.51 -4.89 -0.09
N MET A 190 8.34 -5.06 0.54
CA MET A 190 7.22 -5.75 -0.09
C MET A 190 6.68 -4.99 -1.30
N LYS A 191 6.64 -3.65 -1.25
CA LYS A 191 6.26 -2.82 -2.38
C LYS A 191 7.22 -3.02 -3.55
N ASP A 192 8.53 -2.99 -3.28
CA ASP A 192 9.55 -3.16 -4.31
C ASP A 192 9.46 -4.56 -4.96
N LEU A 193 9.25 -5.61 -4.15
CA LEU A 193 9.03 -6.96 -4.65
C LEU A 193 7.76 -7.08 -5.51
N VAL A 194 6.67 -6.41 -5.13
CA VAL A 194 5.43 -6.42 -5.91
C VAL A 194 5.62 -5.75 -7.26
N GLU A 195 6.31 -4.60 -7.28
CA GLU A 195 6.58 -3.88 -8.53
C GLU A 195 7.54 -4.66 -9.43
N GLU A 196 8.58 -5.31 -8.87
CA GLU A 196 9.45 -6.20 -9.62
C GLU A 196 8.67 -7.36 -10.27
N LYS A 197 7.79 -8.01 -9.49
CA LYS A 197 6.93 -9.11 -10.01
C LYS A 197 5.96 -8.62 -11.07
N ARG A 198 5.46 -7.39 -10.94
CA ARG A 198 4.59 -6.77 -11.93
C ARG A 198 5.36 -6.50 -13.22
N HIS A 199 6.50 -5.84 -13.15
CA HIS A 199 7.35 -5.55 -14.31
C HIS A 199 7.73 -6.85 -15.04
N HIS A 200 8.11 -7.89 -14.29
CA HIS A 200 8.41 -9.19 -14.87
C HIS A 200 7.23 -9.82 -15.63
N ARG A 201 6.00 -9.66 -15.14
CA ARG A 201 4.80 -10.14 -15.86
C ARG A 201 4.57 -9.34 -17.14
N GLU A 202 4.70 -8.02 -17.06
CA GLU A 202 4.57 -7.13 -18.21
C GLU A 202 5.62 -7.46 -19.29
N ASP A 203 6.86 -7.76 -18.90
CA ASP A 203 7.92 -8.19 -19.82
C ASP A 203 7.58 -9.52 -20.50
N VAL A 204 7.12 -10.52 -19.73
CA VAL A 204 6.71 -11.82 -20.27
C VAL A 204 5.53 -11.68 -21.23
N GLU A 205 4.55 -10.85 -20.89
CA GLU A 205 3.40 -10.57 -21.76
C GLU A 205 3.83 -9.86 -23.05
N ASN A 206 4.77 -8.91 -22.97
CA ASN A 206 5.32 -8.24 -24.14
C ASN A 206 6.07 -9.22 -25.06
N ILE A 207 6.93 -10.08 -24.50
CA ILE A 207 7.63 -11.12 -25.28
C ILE A 207 6.61 -12.06 -25.93
N LYS A 208 5.57 -12.47 -25.20
CA LYS A 208 4.52 -13.33 -25.74
C LYS A 208 3.76 -12.66 -26.89
N ALA A 209 3.45 -11.37 -26.77
CA ALA A 209 2.82 -10.60 -27.84
C ALA A 209 3.72 -10.53 -29.09
N GLN A 210 5.02 -10.27 -28.91
CA GLN A 210 5.99 -10.26 -30.02
C GLN A 210 6.10 -11.63 -30.70
N VAL A 211 6.22 -12.72 -29.93
CA VAL A 211 6.28 -14.08 -30.48
C VAL A 211 5.00 -14.42 -31.25
N ASN A 212 3.83 -14.06 -30.72
CA ASN A 212 2.56 -14.25 -31.43
C ASN A 212 2.52 -13.48 -32.74
N GLN A 213 2.95 -12.21 -32.75
CA GLN A 213 3.02 -11.40 -33.96
C GLN A 213 3.97 -11.99 -35.00
N LEU A 214 5.16 -12.43 -34.59
CA LEU A 214 6.10 -13.11 -35.49
C LEU A 214 5.50 -14.41 -36.05
N ARG A 215 4.80 -15.18 -35.21
CA ARG A 215 4.11 -16.40 -35.63
C ARG A 215 3.02 -16.11 -36.64
N GLU A 216 2.20 -15.09 -36.42
CA GLU A 216 1.17 -14.65 -37.36
C GLU A 216 1.79 -14.25 -38.70
N GLN A 217 2.89 -13.49 -38.70
CA GLN A 217 3.62 -13.13 -39.92
C GLN A 217 4.19 -14.36 -40.64
N ALA A 218 4.82 -15.28 -39.92
CA ALA A 218 5.37 -16.51 -40.50
C ALA A 218 4.27 -17.40 -41.11
N LEU A 219 3.14 -17.53 -40.43
CA LEU A 219 1.98 -18.25 -40.94
C LEU A 219 1.41 -17.59 -42.20
N ALA A 220 1.32 -16.25 -42.24
CA ALA A 220 0.87 -15.52 -43.41
C ALA A 220 1.78 -15.75 -44.63
N VAL A 221 3.11 -15.84 -44.43
CA VAL A 221 4.06 -16.17 -45.51
C VAL A 221 3.91 -17.63 -45.95
N GLN A 222 3.90 -18.57 -45.00
CA GLN A 222 3.85 -20.00 -45.30
C GLN A 222 2.54 -20.43 -45.97
N PHE A 223 1.42 -19.82 -45.58
CA PHE A 223 0.09 -20.16 -46.07
C PHE A 223 -0.52 -19.02 -46.90
N HIS A 224 0.28 -18.27 -47.64
CA HIS A 224 -0.19 -17.15 -48.47
C HIS A 224 -1.30 -17.57 -49.44
N GLU A 225 -1.27 -18.79 -49.97
CA GLU A 225 -2.34 -19.35 -50.83
C GLU A 225 -3.68 -19.48 -50.09
N TRP A 226 -3.67 -19.72 -48.78
CA TRP A 226 -4.85 -19.86 -47.92
C TRP A 226 -5.29 -18.55 -47.26
N THR A 227 -4.57 -17.45 -47.51
CA THR A 227 -4.97 -16.13 -47.05
C THR A 227 -6.03 -15.52 -47.97
N LEU A 228 -6.92 -14.71 -47.42
CA LEU A 228 -7.99 -14.07 -48.20
C LEU A 228 -7.38 -13.08 -49.20
N ASP A 229 -7.87 -13.09 -50.44
CA ASP A 229 -7.50 -12.10 -51.45
C ASP A 229 -8.00 -10.69 -51.04
N ALA A 230 -7.54 -9.64 -51.73
CA ALA A 230 -7.94 -8.24 -51.49
C ALA A 230 -9.46 -7.98 -51.53
N THR A 231 -10.24 -8.93 -52.03
CA THR A 231 -11.72 -8.93 -52.07
C THR A 231 -12.37 -9.66 -50.89
N GLY A 232 -11.59 -10.21 -49.96
CA GLY A 232 -12.06 -10.94 -48.77
C GLY A 232 -12.54 -12.37 -49.06
N GLN A 233 -12.15 -12.97 -50.19
CA GLN A 233 -12.53 -14.33 -50.57
C GLN A 233 -11.30 -15.26 -50.63
N LEU A 234 -11.51 -16.55 -50.35
CA LEU A 234 -10.47 -17.57 -50.52
C LEU A 234 -10.22 -17.81 -52.03
N PRO A 235 -8.95 -17.93 -52.48
CA PRO A 235 -8.65 -18.18 -53.88
C PRO A 235 -9.33 -19.45 -54.41
N LEU A 236 -10.06 -19.35 -55.54
CA LEU A 236 -10.85 -20.43 -56.15
C LEU A 236 -10.02 -21.70 -56.49
N ALA A 237 -8.70 -21.55 -56.67
CA ALA A 237 -7.78 -22.67 -56.94
C ALA A 237 -7.77 -23.71 -55.80
N LEU A 238 -7.89 -23.27 -54.54
CA LEU A 238 -7.92 -24.15 -53.37
C LEU A 238 -9.23 -24.92 -53.24
N VAL A 239 -10.35 -24.28 -53.58
CA VAL A 239 -11.69 -24.92 -53.55
C VAL A 239 -11.82 -25.98 -54.63
N THR A 240 -11.12 -25.81 -55.75
CA THR A 240 -11.20 -26.73 -56.90
C THR A 240 -10.33 -27.98 -56.70
N GLY A 241 -9.16 -27.86 -56.07
CA GLY A 241 -8.25 -28.99 -55.79
C GLY A 241 -8.76 -29.99 -54.73
N ALA A 242 -9.68 -29.59 -53.86
CA ALA A 242 -10.30 -30.47 -52.85
C ALA A 242 -11.32 -31.47 -53.44
N ASN A 243 -11.73 -31.29 -54.71
CA ASN A 243 -12.65 -32.19 -55.42
C ASN A 243 -11.93 -33.14 -56.41
N GLU A 244 -10.60 -33.12 -56.48
CA GLU A 244 -9.82 -34.07 -57.26
C GLU A 244 -9.47 -35.31 -56.41
N PRO A 245 -9.70 -36.56 -56.88
CA PRO A 245 -9.30 -37.76 -56.17
C PRO A 245 -7.77 -37.81 -56.07
N GLY A 246 -7.26 -37.88 -54.83
CA GLY A 246 -5.83 -37.75 -54.52
C GLY A 246 -4.91 -38.72 -55.30
N PRO A 247 -3.66 -38.32 -55.57
CA PRO A 247 -2.73 -39.15 -56.36
C PRO A 247 -2.28 -40.39 -55.57
N PRO A 248 -1.91 -41.48 -56.26
CA PRO A 248 -1.57 -42.75 -55.65
C PRO A 248 -0.32 -42.66 -54.76
N GLN A 249 -0.37 -43.40 -53.65
CA GLN A 249 0.71 -43.60 -52.69
C GLN A 249 2.03 -43.93 -53.39
N LEU A 250 3.05 -43.10 -53.17
CA LEU A 250 4.44 -43.47 -53.42
C LEU A 250 5.04 -44.03 -52.13
N ALA A 251 5.35 -45.32 -52.20
CA ALA A 251 6.05 -46.09 -51.20
C ALA A 251 7.47 -45.57 -50.94
N GLY A 252 7.82 -45.49 -49.66
CA GLY A 252 9.16 -45.73 -49.09
C GLY A 252 10.32 -44.84 -49.55
N LYS A 253 10.82 -44.00 -48.63
CA LYS A 253 12.26 -43.92 -48.30
C LYS A 253 12.52 -43.08 -47.05
N ASP A 254 13.11 -43.76 -46.07
CA ASP A 254 14.15 -43.35 -45.12
C ASP A 254 13.88 -42.15 -44.17
N LEU A 255 13.54 -42.53 -42.93
CA LEU A 255 13.58 -41.72 -41.72
C LEU A 255 15.04 -41.66 -41.20
N PRO A 256 15.66 -40.49 -41.00
CA PRO A 256 16.82 -40.40 -40.11
C PRO A 256 16.34 -40.26 -38.66
N GLN A 257 16.72 -41.24 -37.83
CA GLN A 257 16.58 -41.16 -36.38
C GLN A 257 17.45 -40.03 -35.83
N THR A 258 16.83 -39.06 -35.14
CA THR A 258 17.56 -38.13 -34.27
C THR A 258 17.46 -38.62 -32.84
N SER A 259 18.60 -39.08 -32.34
CA SER A 259 18.88 -39.42 -30.94
C SER A 259 18.58 -38.26 -29.98
N SER A 260 17.82 -38.55 -28.92
CA SER A 260 17.82 -37.78 -27.67
C SER A 260 19.19 -37.81 -26.99
N PRO A 261 19.58 -36.77 -26.23
CA PRO A 261 20.51 -36.92 -25.13
C PRO A 261 19.76 -36.91 -23.78
N GLU A 262 19.92 -37.99 -23.03
CA GLU A 262 19.79 -38.02 -21.57
C GLU A 262 21.08 -37.47 -20.94
N LYS A 263 20.98 -36.33 -20.25
CA LYS A 263 21.35 -36.10 -18.83
C LYS A 263 21.48 -34.61 -18.53
#